data_AF-A0A640S8T4-F1
#
_entry.id   AF-A0A640S8T4-F1
#
_cell.length_a   1.000
_cell.length_b   1.000
_cell.length_c   1.000
_cell.angle_alpha   90.00
_cell.angle_beta   90.00
_cell.angle_gamma   90.00
#
_symmetry.space_group_name_H-M   'P 1'
#
loop_
_entity.id
_entity.type
_entity.pdbx_description
1 polymer ?
#
loop_
_entity_poly.entity_id
_entity_poly.type
_entity_poly.pdbx_seq_one_letter_code
_entity_poly.pdbx_strand_id
1 'polypeptide(L)' 'MATTCVTGAASANEAIRQFMAARTGRPLWQDEAEEYERLLAAWASAAHAPKAT' A
#
# COMPACT_ATOMS: atom_id res chain seq x y z
N MET A 1 10.90 -6.02 15.01
CA MET A 1 10.32 -5.87 13.67
C MET A 1 9.59 -4.55 13.63
N ALA A 2 10.14 -3.55 12.93
CA ALA A 2 9.58 -2.21 12.91
C ALA A 2 8.52 -2.15 11.81
N THR A 3 7.24 -2.21 12.20
CA THR A 3 6.13 -1.80 11.34
C THR A 3 6.33 -0.33 11.05
N THR A 4 6.92 -0.03 9.89
CA THR A 4 7.17 1.34 9.48
C THR A 4 5.82 1.97 9.22
N CYS A 5 5.39 2.89 10.09
CA CYS A 5 4.20 3.69 9.86
C CYS A 5 4.34 4.35 8.48
N VAL A 6 3.52 3.92 7.52
CA VAL A 6 3.46 4.51 6.18
C VAL A 6 2.80 5.87 6.30
N THR A 7 3.60 6.90 6.60
CA THR A 7 3.14 8.29 6.63
C THR A 7 3.43 8.91 5.26
N GLY A 8 2.50 8.73 4.32
CA GLY A 8 2.48 9.44 3.04
C GLY A 8 2.21 8.57 1.81
N ALA A 9 1.65 9.20 0.77
CA ALA A 9 1.30 8.53 -0.49
C ALA A 9 2.51 7.86 -1.16
N ALA A 10 3.71 8.43 -1.04
CA ALA A 10 4.93 7.82 -1.58
C ALA A 10 5.28 6.50 -0.89
N SER A 11 5.23 6.45 0.44
CA SER A 11 5.53 5.25 1.23
C SER A 11 4.47 4.16 1.04
N ALA A 12 3.20 4.53 0.90
CA ALA A 12 2.12 3.58 0.59
C ALA A 12 2.30 2.96 -0.80
N ASN A 13 2.68 3.77 -1.78
CA ASN A 13 2.95 3.30 -3.14
C ASN A 13 4.18 2.36 -3.19
N GLU A 14 5.22 2.63 -2.40
CA GLU A 14 6.37 1.73 -2.29
C GLU A 14 5.99 0.36 -1.68
N ALA A 15 5.17 0.36 -0.62
CA ALA A 15 4.66 -0.88 -0.02
C ALA A 15 3.83 -1.69 -1.02
N ILE A 16 2.97 -1.03 -1.81
CA ILE A 16 2.21 -1.66 -2.90
C ILE A 16 3.14 -2.31 -3.94
N ARG A 17 4.20 -1.61 -4.35
CA ARG A 17 5.18 -2.13 -5.33
C ARG A 17 5.93 -3.34 -4.79
N GLN A 18 6.38 -3.30 -3.53
CA GLN A 18 7.06 -4.43 -2.90
C GLN A 18 6.14 -5.65 -2.77
N PHE A 19 4.89 -5.42 -2.36
CA PHE A 19 3.87 -6.46 -2.26
C PHE A 19 3.59 -7.12 -3.62
N MET A 20 3.45 -6.33 -4.69
CA MET A 20 3.28 -6.85 -6.04
C MET A 20 4.54 -7.58 -6.56
N ALA A 21 5.74 -7.07 -6.26
CA ALA A 21 7.00 -7.69 -6.66
C ALA A 21 7.22 -9.05 -5.98
N ALA A 22 6.92 -9.16 -4.68
CA ALA A 22 7.01 -10.42 -3.92
C ALA A 22 6.06 -11.51 -4.47
N ARG A 23 5.00 -11.09 -5.17
CA ARG A 23 3.95 -11.96 -5.70
C ARG A 23 4.06 -12.22 -7.21
N THR A 24 5.14 -11.79 -7.85
CA THR A 24 5.31 -11.92 -9.32
C THR A 24 5.03 -13.36 -9.78
N GLY A 25 3.99 -13.53 -10.61
CA GLY A 25 3.61 -14.82 -11.17
C GLY A 25 2.64 -15.67 -10.33
N ARG A 26 2.07 -15.15 -9.24
CA ARG A 26 1.07 -15.86 -8.41
C ARG A 26 -0.27 -15.11 -8.35
N PRO A 27 -1.41 -15.83 -8.42
CA PRO A 27 -2.72 -15.23 -8.21
C PRO A 27 -2.82 -14.66 -6.80
N LEU A 28 -3.66 -13.65 -6.65
CA LEU A 28 -3.92 -12.92 -5.41
C LEU A 28 -4.90 -13.75 -4.56
N TRP A 29 -4.47 -14.26 -3.41
CA TRP A 29 -5.34 -15.03 -2.52
C TRP A 29 -6.25 -14.08 -1.73
N GLN A 30 -7.38 -14.56 -1.19
CA GLN A 30 -8.36 -13.69 -0.50
C GLN A 30 -7.73 -12.86 0.63
N ASP A 31 -6.87 -13.47 1.45
CA ASP A 31 -6.16 -12.79 2.55
C ASP A 31 -5.19 -11.71 2.05
N GLU A 32 -4.54 -11.96 0.91
CA GLU A 32 -3.70 -10.98 0.21
C GLU A 32 -4.54 -9.86 -0.45
N ALA A 33 -5.81 -10.12 -0.78
CA ALA A 33 -6.72 -9.11 -1.30
C ALA A 33 -7.06 -8.07 -0.25
N GLU A 34 -7.39 -8.53 0.95
CA GLU A 34 -7.71 -7.64 2.07
C GLU A 34 -6.51 -6.73 2.40
N GLU A 35 -5.29 -7.28 2.42
CA GLU A 35 -4.08 -6.49 2.62
C GLU A 35 -3.84 -5.48 1.48
N TYR A 36 -4.05 -5.91 0.22
CA TYR A 36 -3.90 -5.02 -0.93
C TYR A 36 -4.91 -3.86 -0.89
N GLU A 37 -6.16 -4.13 -0.52
CA GLU A 37 -7.22 -3.13 -0.38
C GLU A 37 -6.91 -2.14 0.75
N ARG A 38 -6.35 -2.61 1.88
CA ARG A 38 -5.89 -1.71 2.96
C ARG A 38 -4.78 -0.77 2.49
N LEU A 39 -3.79 -1.30 1.76
CA LEU A 39 -2.70 -0.51 1.20
C LEU A 39 -3.21 0.52 0.18
N LEU A 40 -4.17 0.13 -0.66
CA LEU A 40 -4.81 1.03 -1.63
C LEU A 40 -5.61 2.14 -0.93
N ALA A 41 -6.39 1.81 0.10
CA ALA A 41 -7.17 2.79 0.85
C ALA A 41 -6.26 3.81 1.56
N ALA A 42 -5.14 3.36 2.13
CA ALA A 42 -4.13 4.23 2.74
C ALA A 42 -3.46 5.13 1.70
N TRP A 43 -3.09 4.59 0.54
CA TRP A 43 -2.54 5.36 -0.56
C TRP A 43 -3.51 6.41 -1.08
N ALA A 44 -4.76 6.02 -1.37
CA ALA A 44 -5.80 6.92 -1.85
C ALA A 44 -6.06 8.05 -0.85
N SER A 45 -6.21 7.72 0.43
CA SER A 45 -6.42 8.71 1.49
C SER A 45 -5.27 9.72 1.56
N ALA A 46 -4.02 9.26 1.42
CA ALA A 46 -2.84 10.12 1.44
C ALA A 46 -2.64 10.89 0.12
N ALA A 47 -3.05 10.34 -1.02
CA ALA A 47 -2.96 10.97 -2.33
C ALA A 47 -4.01 12.08 -2.52
N HIS A 48 -5.18 11.90 -1.92
CA HIS A 48 -6.27 12.88 -1.90
C HIS A 48 -6.21 13.86 -0.74
N ALA A 49 -5.32 13.63 0.25
CA ALA A 49 -5.08 14.61 1.30
C ALA A 49 -4.64 15.93 0.64
N PRO A 50 -5.38 17.03 0.86
CA PRO A 50 -4.97 18.31 0.32
C PRO A 50 -3.58 18.61 0.87
N LYS A 51 -2.62 18.85 -0.03
CA LYS A 51 -1.30 19.34 0.34
C LYS A 51 -1.52 20.64 1.11
N ALA A 52 -1.42 20.57 2.44
CA ALA A 52 -1.38 21.77 3.27
C ALA A 52 -0.26 22.64 2.70
N THR A 53 -0.66 23.73 2.06
CA THR A 53 0.20 24.69 1.39
C THR A 53 0.57 25.78 2.38
#